data_AF-A0A7G9YNP3-F1
#
_entry.id   AF-A0A7G9YNP3-F1
#
_cell.length_a   1.000
_cell.length_b   1.000
_cell.length_c   1.000
_cell.angle_alpha   90.00
_cell.angle_beta   90.00
_cell.angle_gamma   90.00
#
_symmetry.space_group_name_H-M   'P 1'
#
loop_
_entity.id
_entity.type
_entity.pdbx_description
1 polymer ?
#
loop_
_entity_poly.entity_id
_entity_poly.type
_entity_poly.pdbx_seq_one_letter_code
_entity_poly.pdbx_strand_id
1 'polypeptide(L)' 'MACRSNHGYSGAEIEAVGRETAMLALHAAMPERGGDVDAEKIVGAVKITRRLFDQATECVRCDRFNS' A
#
# COMPACT_ATOMS: atom_id res chain seq x y z
N MET A 1 -9.01 -21.36 -23.01
CA MET A 1 -10.24 -21.39 -22.18
C MET A 1 -10.36 -20.04 -21.49
N ALA A 2 -11.13 -19.11 -22.06
CA ALA A 2 -11.21 -17.73 -21.60
C ALA A 2 -12.42 -17.56 -20.66
N CYS A 3 -12.17 -17.47 -19.36
CA CYS A 3 -13.17 -17.03 -18.40
C CYS A 3 -13.17 -15.50 -18.37
N ARG A 4 -14.30 -14.94 -18.76
CA ARG A 4 -14.64 -13.51 -18.74
C ARG A 4 -14.42 -12.97 -17.32
N SER A 5 -13.39 -12.15 -17.11
CA SER A 5 -13.17 -11.41 -15.86
C SER A 5 -14.18 -10.27 -15.79
N ASN A 6 -15.37 -10.64 -15.35
CA ASN A 6 -16.51 -9.77 -15.12
C ASN A 6 -16.23 -8.92 -13.86
N HIS A 7 -16.29 -7.60 -14.04
CA HIS A 7 -16.59 -6.54 -13.05
C HIS A 7 -15.68 -6.36 -11.82
N GLY A 8 -15.00 -5.21 -11.81
CA GLY A 8 -14.74 -4.37 -10.64
C GLY A 8 -13.81 -4.96 -9.58
N TYR A 9 -12.58 -4.47 -9.51
CA TYR A 9 -11.59 -4.79 -8.46
C TYR A 9 -11.56 -6.28 -8.09
N SER A 10 -10.86 -7.07 -8.92
CA SER A 10 -10.53 -8.46 -8.57
C SER A 10 -9.85 -8.50 -7.20
N GLY A 11 -10.00 -9.60 -6.43
CA GLY A 11 -9.35 -9.75 -5.12
C GLY A 11 -7.84 -9.48 -5.15
N ALA A 12 -7.19 -9.70 -6.29
CA ALA A 12 -5.80 -9.35 -6.55
C ALA A 12 -5.50 -7.84 -6.44
N GLU A 13 -6.41 -6.97 -6.90
CA GLU A 13 -6.24 -5.51 -6.80
C GLU A 13 -6.35 -5.03 -5.35
N ILE A 14 -7.27 -5.62 -4.58
CA ILE A 14 -7.45 -5.30 -3.16
C ILE A 14 -6.21 -5.75 -2.36
N GLU A 15 -5.65 -6.92 -2.68
CA GLU A 15 -4.40 -7.38 -2.07
C GLU A 15 -3.22 -6.45 -2.42
N ALA A 16 -3.08 -6.09 -3.69
CA ALA A 16 -2.02 -5.19 -4.15
C ALA A 16 -2.09 -3.83 -3.46
N VAL A 17 -3.29 -3.21 -3.42
CA VAL A 17 -3.50 -1.93 -2.72
C VAL A 17 -3.21 -2.05 -1.22
N GLY A 18 -3.60 -3.16 -0.59
CA GLY A 18 -3.33 -3.42 0.83
C GLY A 18 -1.84 -3.51 1.14
N ARG A 19 -1.08 -4.26 0.34
CA ARG A 19 0.39 -4.37 0.46
C ARG A 19 1.07 -3.02 0.28
N GLU A 20 0.75 -2.30 -0.79
CA GLU A 20 1.35 -1.01 -1.09
C GLU A 20 1.03 0.02 0.00
N THR A 21 -0.22 0.06 0.49
CA THR A 21 -0.61 0.98 1.57
C THR A 21 0.17 0.70 2.86
N ALA A 22 0.37 -0.57 3.22
CA ALA A 22 1.14 -0.96 4.40
C ALA A 22 2.61 -0.54 4.27
N MET A 23 3.21 -0.76 3.09
CA MET A 23 4.59 -0.36 2.79
C MET A 23 4.77 1.16 2.86
N LEU A 24 3.85 1.92 2.28
CA LEU A 24 3.87 3.40 2.34
C LEU A 24 3.72 3.90 3.78
N ALA A 25 2.84 3.28 4.57
CA ALA A 25 2.65 3.64 5.97
C ALA A 25 3.89 3.36 6.83
N LEU A 26 4.54 2.21 6.60
CA LEU A 26 5.81 1.86 7.24
C LEU A 26 6.91 2.86 6.87
N HIS A 27 7.03 3.19 5.59
CA HIS A 27 8.04 4.12 5.12
C HIS A 27 7.81 5.54 5.66
N ALA A 28 6.55 5.98 5.79
CA ALA A 28 6.19 7.25 6.39
C ALA A 28 6.40 7.29 7.93
N ALA A 29 6.27 6.15 8.60
CA ALA A 29 6.49 6.02 10.04
C ALA A 29 7.97 5.81 10.40
N MET A 30 8.83 5.54 9.42
CA MET A 30 10.24 5.30 9.65
C MET A 30 10.97 6.64 9.85
N PRO A 31 11.70 6.81 10.97
CA PRO A 31 12.44 8.05 11.22
C PRO A 31 13.61 8.20 10.25
N GLU A 32 13.95 9.46 9.98
CA GLU A 32 15.08 9.84 9.14
C GLU A 32 16.39 9.36 9.81
N ARG A 33 17.36 8.93 8.99
CA ARG A 33 18.55 8.16 9.38
C ARG A 33 19.16 8.57 10.74
N GLY A 34 19.21 7.63 11.68
CA GLY A 34 20.12 7.66 12.83
C GLY A 34 19.51 7.64 14.24
N GLY A 35 18.18 7.55 14.38
CA GLY A 35 17.52 7.39 15.68
C GLY A 35 17.28 5.92 16.06
N ASP A 36 17.41 5.60 17.34
CA ASP A 36 17.04 4.30 17.91
C ASP A 36 15.58 3.97 17.54
N VAL A 37 15.41 2.94 16.71
CA VAL A 37 14.11 2.55 16.17
C VAL A 37 13.42 1.60 17.14
N ASP A 38 12.70 2.17 18.10
CA ASP A 38 11.76 1.41 18.93
C ASP A 38 10.62 0.88 18.05
N ALA A 39 10.65 -0.40 17.71
CA ALA A 39 9.62 -1.04 16.91
C ALA A 39 8.21 -0.86 17.51
N GLU A 40 8.09 -0.83 18.84
CA GLU A 40 6.81 -0.60 19.54
C GLU A 40 6.25 0.80 19.29
N LYS A 41 7.10 1.82 19.20
CA LYS A 41 6.67 3.20 18.88
C LYS A 41 6.27 3.32 17.42
N ILE A 42 6.98 2.63 16.52
CA ILE A 42 6.66 2.61 15.09
C ILE A 42 5.32 1.91 14.86
N VAL A 43 5.06 0.77 15.51
CA VAL A 43 3.76 0.08 15.39
C VAL A 43 2.61 0.95 15.90
N GLY A 44 2.81 1.73 16.97
CA GLY A 44 1.84 2.71 17.44
C GLY A 44 1.66 3.92 16.52
N ALA A 45 2.71 4.31 15.79
CA ALA A 45 2.70 5.43 14.86
C ALA A 45 2.22 5.07 13.44
N VAL A 46 2.30 3.79 13.04
CA VAL A 46 1.81 3.28 11.76
C VAL A 46 0.29 3.38 11.75
N LYS A 47 -0.20 4.48 11.19
CA LYS A 47 -1.63 4.77 11.06
C LYS A 47 -1.99 4.86 9.59
N ILE A 48 -2.80 3.91 9.12
CA ILE A 48 -3.29 3.89 7.75
C ILE A 48 -4.24 5.08 7.57
N THR A 49 -3.76 6.10 6.86
CA THR A 49 -4.52 7.32 6.56
C THR A 49 -5.06 7.24 5.14
N ARG A 50 -6.22 7.83 4.89
CA ARG A 50 -6.88 7.83 3.57
C ARG A 50 -5.94 8.25 2.43
N ARG A 51 -5.07 9.22 2.68
CA ARG A 51 -4.05 9.69 1.73
C ARG A 51 -3.07 8.61 1.27
N LEU A 52 -2.64 7.70 2.16
CA LEU A 52 -1.76 6.59 1.82
C LEU A 52 -2.51 5.56 0.96
N PHE A 53 -3.79 5.36 1.25
CA PHE A 53 -4.65 4.46 0.49
C PHE A 53 -4.92 4.98 -0.94
N ASP A 54 -5.20 6.28 -1.09
CA ASP A 54 -5.38 6.90 -2.41
C ASP A 54 -4.07 6.82 -3.23
N GLN A 55 -2.90 7.09 -2.61
CA GLN A 55 -1.59 6.90 -3.26
C GLN A 55 -1.35 5.46 -3.71
N ALA A 56 -1.61 4.47 -2.85
CA ALA A 56 -1.47 3.06 -3.21
C ALA A 56 -2.42 2.68 -4.36
N THR A 57 -3.65 3.20 -4.35
CA THR A 57 -4.64 2.94 -5.40
C THR A 57 -4.23 3.59 -6.72
N GLU A 58 -3.58 4.74 -6.71
CA GLU A 58 -2.98 5.36 -7.90
C GLU A 58 -1.78 4.56 -8.42
N CYS A 59 -0.91 4.07 -7.52
CA CYS A 59 0.27 3.29 -7.87
C CYS A 59 -0.09 1.97 -8.57
N VAL A 60 -1.00 1.18 -7.99
CA VAL A 60 -1.46 -0.11 -8.56
C VAL A 60 -2.15 0.08 -9.92
N ARG A 61 -2.88 1.19 -10.11
CA ARG A 61 -3.51 1.52 -11.39
C ARG A 61 -2.50 1.91 -12.47
N CYS A 62 -1.38 2.51 -12.09
CA CYS A 62 -0.31 2.92 -13.01
C CYS A 62 0.51 1.71 -13.50
N ASP A 63 0.79 0.76 -12.60
CA ASP A 63 1.56 -0.46 -12.92
C ASP A 63 0.86 -1.30 -14.02
N ARG A 64 -0.48 -1.35 -14.00
CA ARG A 64 -1.30 -2.00 -15.02
C ARG A 64 -1.17 -1.38 -16.42
N PHE A 65 -0.77 -0.12 -16.53
CA PHE A 65 -0.66 0.60 -17.81
C PHE A 65 0.76 0.58 -18.41
N ASN A 66 1.75 0.03 -17.69
CA ASN A 66 3.15 -0.01 -18.11
C ASN A 66 3.61 -1.41 -18.58
N SER A 67 2.69 -2.25 -19.04
CA SER A 67 2.95 -3.53 -19.74
C SER A 67 2.39 -3.51 -21.16
#